data_AF-A0A350Y7A7-F1
#
_entry.id   AF-A0A350Y7A7-F1
#
_cell.length_a   1.000
_cell.length_b   1.000
_cell.length_c   1.000
_cell.angle_alpha   90.00
_cell.angle_beta   90.00
_cell.angle_gamma   90.00
#
_symmetry.space_group_name_H-M   'P 1'
#
loop_
_entity.id
_entity.type
_entity.pdbx_description
1 polymer ?
#
loop_
_entity_poly.entity_id
_entity_poly.type
_entity_poly.pdbx_seq_one_letter_code
_entity_poly.pdbx_strand_id
1 'polypeptide(L)'
;MTLIKYNVMDIDELRRYVLSHREDIDAFQAYIDRSKAEGRMIGVNSGDSHWEAELAKKIPSWHHPQEQDYWNEDVEVEVSTGQRLLVQTYLLRIYPETFNSYDAYMDIPIVNNPHIKKVHSSRLGKTWEVISGPTESLIRGYFRGDYRENNPPAWIFGLKVIADQTI
;
A
#
# COMPACT_ATOMS: atom_id res chain seq x y z
N MET A 1 -43.58 -2.14 2.81
CA MET A 1 -42.78 -2.01 1.57
C MET A 1 -42.29 -0.58 1.45
N THR A 2 -41.10 -0.29 1.95
CA THR A 2 -40.43 1.01 1.80
C THR A 2 -39.88 1.09 0.38
N LEU A 3 -40.33 2.08 -0.40
CA LEU A 3 -39.82 2.37 -1.73
C LEU A 3 -38.30 2.53 -1.68
N ILE A 4 -37.60 1.75 -2.50
CA ILE A 4 -36.18 1.42 -2.39
C ILE A 4 -35.29 2.66 -2.62
N LYS A 5 -34.68 3.18 -1.55
CA LYS A 5 -33.80 4.36 -1.54
C LYS A 5 -32.48 4.18 -2.30
N TYR A 6 -32.11 2.94 -2.68
CA TYR A 6 -30.81 2.63 -3.28
C TYR A 6 -30.70 3.02 -4.76
N ASN A 7 -31.81 3.24 -5.46
CA ASN A 7 -31.81 3.60 -6.88
C ASN A 7 -31.33 5.03 -7.15
N VAL A 8 -31.34 5.90 -6.13
CA VAL A 8 -30.89 7.29 -6.25
C VAL A 8 -29.48 7.51 -5.70
N MET A 9 -28.91 6.54 -4.99
CA MET A 9 -27.52 6.60 -4.51
C MET A 9 -26.56 6.33 -5.67
N ASP A 10 -25.46 7.05 -5.75
CA ASP A 10 -24.35 6.61 -6.59
C ASP A 10 -23.71 5.33 -6.02
N ILE A 11 -22.82 4.69 -6.77
CA ILE A 11 -22.20 3.43 -6.34
C ILE A 11 -21.31 3.57 -5.09
N ASP A 12 -20.68 4.71 -4.87
CA ASP A 12 -19.79 4.95 -3.73
C ASP A 12 -20.59 5.30 -2.45
N GLU A 13 -21.72 5.99 -2.61
CA GLU A 13 -22.76 6.16 -1.59
C GLU A 13 -23.39 4.84 -1.20
N LEU A 14 -23.79 4.04 -2.19
CA LEU A 14 -24.39 2.73 -1.97
C LEU A 14 -23.40 1.76 -1.29
N ARG A 15 -22.12 1.80 -1.67
CA ARG A 15 -21.04 1.06 -0.99
C ARG A 15 -20.92 1.45 0.48
N ARG A 16 -20.88 2.75 0.79
CA ARG A 16 -20.80 3.25 2.17
C ARG A 16 -22.02 2.83 3.00
N TYR A 17 -23.19 2.87 2.39
CA TYR A 17 -24.43 2.43 3.03
C TYR A 17 -24.39 0.94 3.40
N VAL A 18 -24.06 0.07 2.43
CA VAL A 18 -23.94 -1.38 2.64
C VAL A 18 -22.90 -1.74 3.71
N LEU A 19 -21.77 -1.01 3.77
CA LEU A 19 -20.75 -1.26 4.79
C LEU A 19 -21.22 -0.96 6.22
N SER A 20 -22.18 -0.04 6.37
CA SER A 20 -22.76 0.36 7.65
C SER A 20 -24.07 -0.36 8.00
N HIS A 21 -24.70 -1.04 7.03
CA HIS A 21 -25.97 -1.75 7.16
C HIS A 21 -25.86 -3.14 6.51
N ARG A 22 -25.01 -4.00 7.08
CA ARG A 22 -24.65 -5.30 6.47
C ARG A 22 -25.81 -6.31 6.46
N GLU A 23 -26.80 -6.09 7.30
CA GLU A 23 -28.04 -6.86 7.41
C GLU A 23 -29.07 -6.51 6.33
N ASP A 24 -28.90 -5.38 5.63
CA ASP A 24 -29.78 -4.95 4.56
C ASP A 24 -29.42 -5.67 3.25
N ILE A 25 -30.04 -6.84 3.06
CA ILE A 25 -29.81 -7.74 1.92
C ILE A 25 -30.19 -7.06 0.60
N ASP A 26 -31.25 -6.24 0.58
CA ASP A 26 -31.71 -5.54 -0.62
C ASP A 26 -30.70 -4.47 -1.05
N ALA A 27 -30.13 -3.72 -0.10
CA ALA A 27 -29.04 -2.77 -0.36
C ALA A 27 -27.77 -3.47 -0.87
N PHE A 28 -27.41 -4.61 -0.26
CA PHE A 28 -26.27 -5.41 -0.68
C PHE A 28 -26.43 -5.92 -2.11
N GLN A 29 -27.60 -6.47 -2.45
CA GLN A 29 -27.89 -6.95 -3.80
C GLN A 29 -27.86 -5.82 -4.82
N ALA A 30 -28.43 -4.65 -4.50
CA ALA A 30 -28.38 -3.46 -5.37
C ALA A 30 -26.93 -2.99 -5.61
N TYR A 31 -26.07 -3.02 -4.59
CA TYR A 31 -24.64 -2.71 -4.73
C TYR A 31 -23.94 -3.71 -5.65
N ILE A 32 -24.23 -5.00 -5.47
CA ILE A 32 -23.64 -6.07 -6.29
C ILE A 32 -24.00 -5.88 -7.77
N ASP A 33 -25.29 -5.69 -8.07
CA ASP A 33 -25.73 -5.56 -9.47
C ASP A 33 -25.15 -4.31 -10.13
N ARG A 34 -25.10 -3.18 -9.41
CA ARG A 34 -24.52 -1.93 -9.93
C ARG A 34 -23.01 -2.01 -10.12
N SER A 35 -22.29 -2.62 -9.18
CA SER A 35 -20.85 -2.84 -9.27
C SER A 35 -20.46 -3.80 -10.40
N LYS A 36 -21.29 -4.80 -10.72
CA LYS A 36 -21.14 -5.61 -11.93
C LYS A 36 -21.38 -4.79 -13.20
N ALA A 37 -22.45 -4.00 -13.24
CA ALA A 37 -22.78 -3.17 -14.41
C ALA A 37 -21.70 -2.11 -14.71
N GLU A 38 -21.07 -1.54 -13.68
CA GLU A 38 -19.96 -0.60 -13.81
C GLU A 38 -18.59 -1.25 -14.05
N GLY A 39 -18.51 -2.59 -14.07
CA GLY A 39 -17.25 -3.31 -14.23
C GLY A 39 -16.29 -3.19 -13.03
N ARG A 40 -16.78 -2.73 -11.87
CA ARG A 40 -16.00 -2.63 -10.62
C ARG A 40 -15.82 -3.98 -9.92
N MET A 41 -16.59 -5.00 -10.31
CA MET A 41 -16.49 -6.35 -9.77
C MET A 41 -15.83 -7.33 -10.74
N ILE A 42 -14.84 -8.06 -10.26
CA ILE A 42 -14.23 -9.18 -10.98
C ILE A 42 -15.16 -10.38 -10.83
N GLY A 43 -15.88 -10.74 -11.90
CA GLY A 43 -16.64 -11.97 -11.96
C GLY A 43 -15.71 -13.18 -12.09
N VAL A 44 -15.91 -14.19 -11.24
CA VAL A 44 -15.22 -15.47 -11.31
C VAL A 44 -16.15 -16.50 -11.93
N ASN A 45 -15.71 -17.18 -12.98
CA ASN A 45 -16.40 -18.34 -13.52
C ASN A 45 -15.90 -19.60 -12.80
N SER A 46 -16.69 -20.15 -11.89
CA SER A 46 -16.31 -21.35 -11.12
C SER A 46 -16.20 -22.64 -11.96
N GLY A 47 -16.67 -22.63 -13.21
CA GLY A 47 -16.51 -23.73 -14.15
C GLY A 47 -15.22 -23.68 -14.99
N ASP A 48 -14.46 -22.59 -14.89
CA ASP A 48 -13.19 -22.42 -15.62
C ASP A 48 -12.03 -22.91 -14.75
N SER A 49 -11.33 -23.98 -15.14
CA SER A 49 -10.17 -24.49 -14.39
C SER A 49 -9.00 -23.52 -14.28
N HIS A 50 -9.01 -22.40 -15.04
CA HIS A 50 -8.01 -21.35 -15.03
C HIS A 50 -8.48 -20.05 -14.38
N TRP A 51 -9.63 -20.05 -13.69
CA TRP A 51 -10.21 -18.85 -13.09
C TRP A 51 -9.24 -18.11 -12.15
N GLU A 52 -8.37 -18.83 -11.43
CA GLU A 52 -7.36 -18.26 -10.54
C GLU A 52 -6.31 -17.45 -11.30
N ALA A 53 -5.84 -17.95 -12.46
CA ALA A 53 -4.86 -17.26 -13.29
C ALA A 53 -5.46 -16.01 -13.94
N GLU A 54 -6.72 -16.08 -14.37
CA GLU A 54 -7.46 -14.92 -14.89
C GLU A 54 -7.76 -13.88 -13.80
N LEU A 55 -8.00 -14.31 -12.56
CA LEU A 55 -8.15 -13.44 -11.41
C LEU A 55 -6.83 -12.71 -11.10
N ALA A 56 -5.71 -13.43 -11.10
CA ALA A 56 -4.39 -12.85 -10.85
C ALA A 56 -3.99 -11.78 -11.87
N LYS A 57 -4.48 -11.87 -13.12
CA LYS A 57 -4.29 -10.82 -14.15
C LYS A 57 -5.13 -9.56 -13.89
N LYS A 58 -6.29 -9.71 -13.24
CA LYS A 58 -7.27 -8.63 -13.02
C LYS A 58 -7.12 -7.95 -11.68
N ILE A 59 -6.50 -8.62 -10.71
CA ILE A 59 -6.12 -8.02 -9.43
C ILE A 59 -4.75 -7.37 -9.63
N PRO A 60 -4.63 -6.04 -9.47
CA PRO A 60 -3.32 -5.39 -9.46
C PRO A 60 -2.46 -6.05 -8.37
N SER A 61 -1.31 -6.60 -8.75
CA SER A 61 -0.34 -7.02 -7.75
C SER A 61 0.08 -5.78 -6.97
N TRP A 62 -0.13 -5.77 -5.66
CA TRP A 62 0.36 -4.71 -4.78
C TRP A 62 1.89 -4.77 -4.59
N HIS A 63 2.52 -5.80 -5.16
CA HIS A 63 3.93 -6.12 -5.06
C HIS A 63 4.55 -6.15 -6.45
N HIS A 64 5.77 -5.63 -6.56
CA HIS A 64 6.54 -5.80 -7.78
C HIS A 64 7.07 -7.25 -7.81
N PRO A 65 6.98 -7.99 -8.93
CA PRO A 65 7.38 -9.41 -8.96
C PRO A 65 8.87 -9.66 -8.67
N GLN A 66 9.68 -8.60 -8.75
CA GLN A 66 11.13 -8.62 -8.51
C GLN A 66 11.56 -7.65 -7.40
N GLU A 67 10.63 -7.25 -6.52
CA GLU A 67 11.00 -6.47 -5.33
C GLU A 67 11.99 -7.24 -4.43
N GLN A 68 12.85 -6.49 -3.76
CA GLN A 68 13.84 -7.04 -2.83
C GLN A 68 13.63 -6.44 -1.45
N ASP A 69 13.51 -7.31 -0.45
CA ASP A 69 13.27 -6.95 0.93
C ASP A 69 14.55 -7.02 1.76
N TYR A 70 14.83 -5.91 2.45
CA TYR A 70 15.94 -5.78 3.37
C TYR A 70 15.39 -5.49 4.76
N TRP A 71 15.34 -6.53 5.59
CA TRP A 71 14.82 -6.47 6.95
C TRP A 71 15.87 -5.95 7.93
N ASN A 72 15.45 -5.08 8.85
CA ASN A 72 16.32 -4.54 9.91
C ASN A 72 17.59 -3.86 9.38
N GLU A 73 17.48 -3.16 8.25
CA GLU A 73 18.59 -2.45 7.64
C GLU A 73 18.89 -1.16 8.41
N ASP A 74 20.17 -0.93 8.73
CA ASP A 74 20.65 0.34 9.25
C ASP A 74 20.87 1.33 8.09
N VAL A 75 20.20 2.48 8.16
CA VAL A 75 20.29 3.56 7.16
C VAL A 75 20.59 4.89 7.83
N GLU A 76 21.35 5.75 7.15
CA GLU A 76 21.50 7.16 7.55
C GLU A 76 20.33 7.96 6.98
N VAL A 77 19.65 8.72 7.83
CA VAL A 77 18.53 9.57 7.43
C VAL A 77 18.85 11.03 7.68
N GLU A 78 18.52 11.90 6.75
CA GLU A 78 18.61 13.36 6.90
C GLU A 78 17.22 13.90 7.19
N VAL A 79 17.04 14.54 8.34
CA VAL A 79 15.77 15.18 8.73
C VAL A 79 15.71 16.62 8.26
N SER A 80 14.54 17.24 8.34
CA SER A 80 14.26 18.61 7.86
C SER A 80 15.22 19.69 8.40
N THR A 81 15.86 19.46 9.55
CA THR A 81 16.84 20.38 10.16
C THR A 81 18.25 20.23 9.57
N GLY A 82 18.47 19.31 8.62
CA GLY A 82 19.79 18.94 8.09
C GLY A 82 20.58 18.01 9.02
N GLN A 83 20.03 17.65 10.19
CA GLN A 83 20.63 16.66 11.07
C GLN A 83 20.57 15.27 10.43
N ARG A 84 21.68 14.53 10.56
CA ARG A 84 21.76 13.12 10.16
C ARG A 84 21.63 12.21 11.36
N LEU A 85 20.86 11.15 11.21
CA LEU A 85 20.56 10.16 12.24
C LEU A 85 20.76 8.76 11.66
N LEU A 86 21.28 7.83 12.46
CA LEU A 86 21.26 6.42 12.12
C LEU A 86 19.92 5.82 12.57
N VAL A 87 19.23 5.14 11.68
CA VAL A 87 17.94 4.50 11.94
C VAL A 87 17.99 3.06 11.45
N GLN A 88 17.57 2.14 12.31
CA GLN A 88 17.26 0.78 11.90
C GLN A 88 15.82 0.74 11.37
N THR A 89 15.67 0.31 10.12
CA THR A 89 14.37 0.08 9.48
C THR A 89 13.73 -1.19 10.04
N TYR A 90 12.41 -1.34 9.93
CA TYR A 90 11.83 -2.69 9.95
C TYR A 90 11.99 -3.34 8.59
N LEU A 91 11.69 -2.58 7.52
CA LEU A 91 11.81 -3.03 6.14
C LEU A 91 12.31 -1.87 5.27
N LEU A 92 13.29 -2.15 4.43
CA LEU A 92 13.60 -1.38 3.24
C LEU A 92 13.31 -2.28 2.03
N ARG A 93 12.28 -1.96 1.26
CA ARG A 93 11.92 -2.67 0.03
C ARG A 93 12.38 -1.87 -1.18
N ILE A 94 13.08 -2.51 -2.10
CA ILE A 94 13.59 -1.86 -3.31
C ILE A 94 12.97 -2.51 -4.54
N TYR A 95 12.62 -1.65 -5.50
CA TYR A 95 12.14 -2.07 -6.80
C TYR A 95 13.25 -1.98 -7.86
N PRO A 96 13.31 -2.92 -8.81
CA PRO A 96 14.30 -2.88 -9.90
C PRO A 96 14.02 -1.74 -10.89
N GLU A 97 12.74 -1.39 -11.04
CA GLU A 97 12.24 -0.24 -11.78
C GLU A 97 11.20 0.50 -10.93
N THR A 98 10.93 1.76 -11.27
CA THR A 98 9.92 2.55 -10.56
C THR A 98 8.56 1.83 -10.59
N PHE A 99 8.01 1.54 -9.41
CA PHE A 99 6.74 0.85 -9.23
C PHE A 99 5.82 1.67 -8.33
N ASN A 100 4.57 1.88 -8.76
CA ASN A 100 3.63 2.78 -8.09
C ASN A 100 4.20 4.20 -7.81
N SER A 101 5.06 4.70 -8.69
CA SER A 101 5.78 5.99 -8.57
C SER A 101 6.91 6.04 -7.54
N TYR A 102 7.30 4.88 -6.97
CA TYR A 102 8.40 4.76 -6.00
C TYR A 102 9.50 3.85 -6.53
N ASP A 103 10.74 4.11 -6.13
CA ASP A 103 11.87 3.20 -6.36
C ASP A 103 12.14 2.32 -5.13
N ALA A 104 11.66 2.74 -3.96
CA ALA A 104 11.71 1.98 -2.74
C ALA A 104 10.59 2.38 -1.76
N TYR A 105 10.30 1.50 -0.82
CA TYR A 105 9.55 1.79 0.40
C TYR A 105 10.42 1.55 1.63
N MET A 106 10.19 2.35 2.66
CA MET A 106 10.87 2.19 3.93
C MET A 106 9.89 2.30 5.08
N ASP A 107 10.00 1.35 6.00
CA ASP A 107 9.26 1.30 7.25
C ASP A 107 10.25 1.43 8.41
N ILE A 108 9.96 2.31 9.38
CA ILE A 108 10.79 2.47 10.58
C ILE A 108 9.93 2.44 11.85
N PRO A 109 10.50 2.10 13.02
CA PRO A 109 9.81 2.19 14.30
C PRO A 109 9.12 3.55 14.52
N ILE A 110 7.88 3.53 15.02
CA ILE A 110 7.09 4.76 15.23
C ILE A 110 7.73 5.75 16.22
N VAL A 111 8.62 5.26 17.07
CA VAL A 111 9.38 6.06 18.05
C VAL A 111 10.44 6.95 17.40
N ASN A 112 10.81 6.67 16.14
CA ASN A 112 11.79 7.45 15.40
C ASN A 112 11.18 8.73 14.83
N ASN A 113 12.03 9.70 14.54
CA ASN A 113 11.61 10.98 13.95
C ASN A 113 10.99 10.75 12.56
N PRO A 114 9.72 11.14 12.34
CA PRO A 114 9.06 10.91 11.06
C PRO A 114 9.39 11.97 10.00
N HIS A 115 10.08 13.06 10.35
CA HIS A 115 10.37 14.19 9.46
C HIS A 115 11.66 14.00 8.63
N ILE A 116 11.78 12.82 8.03
CA ILE A 116 12.90 12.43 7.17
C ILE A 116 12.72 13.02 5.77
N LYS A 117 13.83 13.48 5.17
CA LYS A 117 13.89 14.03 3.82
C LYS A 117 14.73 13.21 2.87
N LYS A 118 15.82 12.61 3.37
CA LYS A 118 16.68 11.72 2.59
C LYS A 118 17.03 10.48 3.38
N VAL A 119 17.26 9.39 2.66
CA VAL A 119 17.70 8.11 3.19
C VAL A 119 18.94 7.69 2.41
N HIS A 120 19.98 7.28 3.11
CA HIS A 120 21.21 6.78 2.54
C HIS A 120 21.48 5.37 3.09
N SER A 121 21.58 4.39 2.18
CA SER A 121 22.05 3.03 2.52
C SER A 121 23.47 2.88 2.01
N SER A 122 24.43 2.82 2.96
CA SER A 122 25.83 2.59 2.62
C SER A 122 26.06 1.20 2.06
N ARG A 123 25.31 0.18 2.52
CA ARG A 123 25.41 -1.19 2.00
C ARG A 123 25.05 -1.27 0.53
N LEU A 124 24.02 -0.53 0.12
CA LEU A 124 23.50 -0.56 -1.25
C LEU A 124 24.14 0.52 -2.14
N GLY A 125 24.91 1.44 -1.56
CA GLY A 125 25.49 2.57 -2.28
C GLY A 125 24.42 3.47 -2.91
N LYS A 126 23.26 3.61 -2.26
CA LYS A 126 22.11 4.33 -2.79
C LYS A 126 21.64 5.42 -1.84
N THR A 127 21.19 6.52 -2.43
CA THR A 127 20.55 7.62 -1.72
C THR A 127 19.18 7.87 -2.34
N TRP A 128 18.17 8.04 -1.48
CA TRP A 128 16.81 8.35 -1.87
C TRP A 128 16.35 9.66 -1.26
N GLU A 129 15.45 10.33 -1.97
CA GLU A 129 14.59 11.37 -1.44
C GLU A 129 13.26 10.76 -0.96
N VAL A 130 12.72 11.29 0.14
CA VAL A 130 11.37 10.97 0.59
C VAL A 130 10.37 11.78 -0.22
N ILE A 131 9.55 11.10 -1.02
CA ILE A 131 8.55 11.73 -1.90
C ILE A 131 7.11 11.53 -1.41
N SER A 132 6.90 10.63 -0.45
CA SER A 132 5.60 10.36 0.16
C SER A 132 5.76 9.88 1.61
N GLY A 133 4.74 10.14 2.43
CA GLY A 133 4.77 9.92 3.87
C GLY A 133 5.30 11.12 4.67
N PRO A 134 5.51 10.97 5.98
CA PRO A 134 5.27 9.75 6.77
C PRO A 134 3.79 9.37 6.80
N THR A 135 3.49 8.07 6.68
CA THR A 135 2.15 7.52 6.96
C THR A 135 2.24 6.57 8.15
N GLU A 136 1.31 6.69 9.09
CA GLU A 136 1.26 5.81 10.26
C GLU A 136 0.70 4.44 9.87
N SER A 137 1.43 3.39 10.23
CA SER A 137 0.95 2.02 10.23
C SER A 137 0.72 1.57 11.67
N LEU A 138 -0.56 1.47 12.06
CA LEU A 138 -0.94 1.01 13.39
C LEU A 138 -0.69 -0.51 13.56
N ILE A 139 -0.86 -1.00 14.78
CA ILE A 139 -0.83 -2.44 15.09
C ILE A 139 -1.86 -3.16 14.19
N ARG A 140 -1.42 -4.16 13.41
CA ARG A 140 -2.23 -4.84 12.37
C ARG A 140 -2.68 -3.95 11.22
N GLY A 141 -2.00 -2.82 10.99
CA GLY A 141 -2.16 -1.95 9.84
C GLY A 141 -1.84 -2.66 8.52
N TYR A 142 -2.16 -1.99 7.39
CA TYR A 142 -1.97 -2.48 6.01
C TYR A 142 -0.48 -2.75 5.71
N PHE A 143 0.00 -3.88 6.21
CA PHE A 143 1.36 -4.35 6.03
C PHE A 143 1.46 -5.05 4.67
N ARG A 144 2.39 -4.63 3.83
CA ARG A 144 2.59 -5.16 2.47
C ARG A 144 3.81 -6.08 2.39
N GLY A 145 4.06 -7.01 3.31
CA GLY A 145 5.25 -7.86 3.17
C GLY A 145 5.38 -9.06 4.10
N ASP A 146 4.92 -8.96 5.35
CA ASP A 146 4.91 -10.07 6.29
C ASP A 146 3.48 -10.41 6.73
N TYR A 147 3.08 -11.66 6.47
CA TYR A 147 1.79 -12.24 6.84
C TYR A 147 1.77 -12.80 8.26
N ARG A 148 2.82 -12.57 9.06
CA ARG A 148 2.86 -12.95 10.48
C ARG A 148 2.08 -11.93 11.30
N GLU A 149 1.15 -12.42 12.12
CA GLU A 149 0.36 -11.59 13.01
C GLU A 149 1.27 -10.80 13.98
N ASN A 150 0.91 -9.52 14.27
CA ASN A 150 1.59 -8.58 15.19
C ASN A 150 2.77 -7.75 14.65
N ASN A 151 2.63 -7.12 13.49
CA ASN A 151 3.58 -6.08 13.09
C ASN A 151 3.54 -4.89 14.07
N PRO A 152 4.71 -4.42 14.56
CA PRO A 152 4.79 -3.26 15.44
C PRO A 152 4.42 -1.97 14.71
N PRO A 153 3.96 -0.92 15.41
CA PRO A 153 3.66 0.37 14.80
C PRO A 153 4.87 0.97 14.07
N ALA A 154 4.63 1.54 12.90
CA ALA A 154 5.69 2.04 12.02
C ALA A 154 5.31 3.34 11.31
N TRP A 155 6.33 4.11 10.94
CA TRP A 155 6.23 5.15 9.92
C TRP A 155 6.61 4.57 8.56
N ILE A 156 5.75 4.77 7.56
CA ILE A 156 5.95 4.33 6.17
C ILE A 156 6.32 5.52 5.29
N PHE A 157 7.31 5.32 4.42
CA PHE A 157 7.82 6.29 3.48
C PHE A 157 7.89 5.72 2.06
N GLY A 158 7.46 6.52 1.09
CA GLY A 158 7.72 6.28 -0.33
C GLY A 158 8.98 7.02 -0.76
N LEU A 159 9.90 6.31 -1.41
CA LEU A 159 11.24 6.79 -1.71
C LEU A 159 11.50 6.82 -3.22
N LYS A 160 12.30 7.79 -3.66
CA LYS A 160 12.77 7.90 -5.05
C LYS A 160 14.29 8.05 -5.08
N VAL A 161 14.97 7.33 -5.96
CA VAL A 161 16.43 7.37 -6.03
C VAL A 161 16.87 8.75 -6.52
N ILE A 162 17.87 9.31 -5.85
CA ILE A 162 18.55 10.51 -6.35
C ILE A 162 19.59 9.98 -7.34
N ALA A 163 19.43 10.29 -8.62
CA ALA A 163 20.45 9.99 -9.60
C ALA A 163 21.76 10.66 -9.16
N ASP A 164 22.85 9.89 -9.09
CA ASP A 164 24.16 10.46 -8.85
C ASP A 164 24.39 11.56 -9.89
N GLN A 165 24.63 12.78 -9.42
CA GLN A 165 25.20 13.81 -10.27
C GLN A 165 26.61 13.34 -10.62
N THR A 166 26.76 12.65 -11.75
CA THR A 166 28.04 12.52 -12.42
C THR A 166 28.61 13.92 -12.56
N ILE A 167 29.66 14.19 -11.79
CA ILE A 167 30.51 15.39 -11.91
C ILE A 167 31.16 15.38 -13.28
#